data_AF-A0A5N5JYK8-F1
#
_entry.id   AF-A0A5N5JYK8-F1
#
_cell.length_a   1.000
_cell.length_b   1.000
_cell.length_c   1.000
_cell.angle_alpha   90.00
_cell.angle_beta   90.00
_cell.angle_gamma   90.00
#
_symmetry.space_group_name_H-M   'P 1'
#
loop_
_entity.id
_entity.type
_entity.pdbx_description
1 polymer ?
#
loop_
_entity_poly.entity_id
_entity_poly.type
_entity_poly.pdbx_seq_one_letter_code
_entity_poly.pdbx_strand_id
1 'polypeptide(L)'
;MKSFPSVANDNSIQKSAAVLYHYPCPDGAFAALAAYLYFKATSLPAIFFPNTVYNPIKPDQLPLHQFSHVYLLDFVGPSGFVRQLSSKVPRVVILDHHKTAMETLGGTSFEGENVSKVIDMERSGATIAFDYFKHKLLESGKNSYDEMIGEFDRVRRVFEYIEDGDLWRWRLENSKAFSSGLKDLNLEFNAQLNPSLFDQLLSLNLESVISQGRESLSVKQKLIDDTLDQSYEIALGGGASGRCLAVNADSVSELRSELGQQLATKSRNLKLRGIGAIVYRVPELENDEMLKISLRSVDIEDTTPISEEFGGGGHRNASSFMICSAEFDRWKVGKSASF
;
A
#
# COMPACT_ATOMS: atom_id res chain seq x y z
N MET A 1 -33.07 -2.71 -60.10
CA MET A 1 -31.97 -2.14 -59.29
C MET A 1 -32.56 -1.22 -58.23
N LYS A 2 -32.58 -1.65 -56.97
CA LYS A 2 -32.72 -0.75 -55.81
C LYS A 2 -31.61 -1.16 -54.84
N SER A 3 -30.66 -0.25 -54.66
CA SER A 3 -29.52 -0.37 -53.75
C SER A 3 -30.00 -0.26 -52.30
N PHE A 4 -29.64 -1.23 -51.47
CA PHE A 4 -29.72 -1.10 -50.02
C PHE A 4 -28.55 -0.23 -49.54
N PRO A 5 -28.74 0.71 -48.59
CA PRO A 5 -27.62 1.37 -47.94
C PRO A 5 -26.92 0.37 -47.02
N SER A 6 -25.61 0.23 -47.17
CA SER A 6 -24.78 -0.46 -46.20
C SER A 6 -24.82 0.29 -44.88
N VAL A 7 -25.35 -0.34 -43.84
CA VAL A 7 -25.17 0.12 -42.46
C VAL A 7 -23.69 -0.06 -42.13
N ALA A 8 -22.96 1.04 -42.05
CA ALA A 8 -21.63 1.05 -41.47
C ALA A 8 -21.76 0.67 -39.99
N ASN A 9 -21.31 -0.54 -39.67
CA ASN A 9 -21.17 -1.01 -38.30
C ASN A 9 -19.89 -0.39 -37.73
N ASP A 10 -19.94 0.90 -37.40
CA ASP A 10 -18.87 1.59 -36.70
C ASP A 10 -19.29 1.82 -35.24
N ASN A 11 -19.28 0.74 -34.46
CA ASN A 11 -19.32 0.79 -33.01
C ASN A 11 -17.97 0.31 -32.49
N SER A 12 -16.90 1.06 -32.76
CA SER A 12 -15.70 0.93 -31.94
C SER A 12 -16.05 1.44 -30.53
N ILE A 13 -16.46 0.55 -29.64
CA ILE A 13 -16.63 0.88 -28.21
C ILE A 13 -15.30 1.48 -27.75
N GLN A 14 -15.30 2.75 -27.34
CA GLN A 14 -14.11 3.42 -26.84
C GLN A 14 -13.63 2.67 -25.60
N LYS A 15 -12.46 2.02 -25.70
CA LYS A 15 -11.89 1.23 -24.61
C LYS A 15 -11.42 2.14 -23.47
N SER A 16 -11.76 1.77 -22.24
CA SER A 16 -11.34 2.50 -21.02
C SER A 16 -9.92 2.11 -20.60
N ALA A 17 -9.31 2.92 -19.73
CA ALA A 17 -8.21 2.47 -18.90
C ALA A 17 -8.74 1.77 -17.64
N ALA A 18 -8.03 0.75 -17.17
CA ALA A 18 -8.22 0.22 -15.82
C ALA A 18 -7.07 0.71 -14.94
N VAL A 19 -7.40 1.35 -13.81
CA VAL A 19 -6.45 1.81 -12.81
C VAL A 19 -6.63 0.94 -11.58
N LEU A 20 -5.76 -0.05 -11.42
CA LEU A 20 -5.70 -0.86 -10.22
C LEU A 20 -4.69 -0.23 -9.27
N TYR A 21 -5.03 -0.11 -7.99
CA TYR A 21 -4.15 0.49 -6.99
C TYR A 21 -4.18 -0.28 -5.68
N HIS A 22 -3.09 -0.25 -4.92
CA HIS A 22 -3.02 -0.93 -3.62
C HIS A 22 -4.01 -0.32 -2.61
N TYR A 23 -4.75 -1.18 -1.90
CA TYR A 23 -5.74 -0.81 -0.89
C TYR A 23 -5.57 -1.67 0.37
N PRO A 24 -5.73 -1.13 1.60
CA PRO A 24 -6.26 0.20 1.96
C PRO A 24 -5.19 1.23 2.37
N CYS A 25 -4.06 1.33 1.65
CA CYS A 25 -3.01 2.28 2.03
C CYS A 25 -3.25 3.69 1.44
N PRO A 26 -2.82 4.76 2.14
CA PRO A 26 -2.79 6.10 1.57
C PRO A 26 -1.94 6.20 0.30
N ASP A 27 -0.82 5.48 0.22
CA ASP A 27 0.10 5.57 -0.92
C ASP A 27 -0.57 5.14 -2.25
N GLY A 28 -1.19 3.97 -2.28
CA GLY A 28 -2.01 3.53 -3.40
C GLY A 28 -3.20 4.45 -3.71
N ALA A 29 -3.88 5.02 -2.70
CA ALA A 29 -4.98 5.96 -2.92
C ALA A 29 -4.52 7.27 -3.58
N PHE A 30 -3.37 7.81 -3.17
CA PHE A 30 -2.77 8.99 -3.78
C PHE A 30 -2.16 8.68 -5.15
N ALA A 31 -1.63 7.47 -5.37
CA ALA A 31 -1.24 7.02 -6.70
C ALA A 31 -2.44 7.00 -7.66
N ALA A 32 -3.59 6.49 -7.21
CA ALA A 32 -4.84 6.56 -7.95
C ALA A 32 -5.33 8.00 -8.19
N LEU A 33 -5.13 8.91 -7.23
CA LEU A 33 -5.44 10.33 -7.40
C LEU A 33 -4.63 10.96 -8.55
N ALA A 34 -3.34 10.65 -8.67
CA ALA A 34 -2.52 11.12 -9.79
C ALA A 34 -3.07 10.65 -11.15
N ALA A 35 -3.50 9.38 -11.23
CA ALA A 35 -4.17 8.86 -12.41
C ALA A 35 -5.50 9.58 -12.69
N TYR A 36 -6.30 9.82 -11.65
CA TYR A 36 -7.57 10.57 -11.75
C TYR A 36 -7.39 11.96 -12.36
N LEU A 37 -6.39 12.73 -11.91
CA LEU A 37 -6.09 14.04 -12.48
C LEU A 37 -5.74 13.95 -13.98
N TYR A 38 -4.94 12.95 -14.38
CA TYR A 38 -4.62 12.70 -15.79
C TYR A 38 -5.86 12.37 -16.64
N PHE A 39 -6.70 11.44 -16.17
CA PHE A 39 -7.89 11.02 -16.91
C PHE A 39 -8.96 12.12 -16.97
N LYS A 40 -9.07 12.93 -15.90
CA LYS A 40 -9.92 14.12 -15.87
C LYS A 40 -9.47 15.15 -16.91
N ALA A 41 -8.18 15.47 -17.00
CA ALA A 41 -7.67 16.41 -18.01
C ALA A 41 -7.82 15.90 -19.44
N THR A 42 -7.57 14.63 -19.67
CA THR A 42 -7.63 14.05 -21.03
C THR A 42 -9.03 13.69 -21.49
N SER A 43 -10.02 13.70 -20.59
CA SER A 43 -11.39 13.21 -20.84
C SER A 43 -11.42 11.77 -21.39
N LEU A 44 -10.38 10.98 -21.08
CA LEU A 44 -10.31 9.57 -21.43
C LEU A 44 -11.01 8.75 -20.35
N PRO A 45 -11.85 7.76 -20.73
CA PRO A 45 -12.56 6.95 -19.74
C PRO A 45 -11.59 6.08 -18.95
N ALA A 46 -11.73 6.07 -17.62
CA ALA A 46 -10.96 5.22 -16.72
C ALA A 46 -11.86 4.62 -15.63
N ILE A 47 -11.55 3.40 -15.21
CA ILE A 47 -12.23 2.69 -14.12
C ILE A 47 -11.20 2.37 -13.05
N PHE A 48 -11.53 2.67 -11.79
CA PHE A 48 -10.66 2.50 -10.64
C PHE A 48 -11.02 1.22 -9.87
N PHE A 49 -9.99 0.44 -9.54
CA PHE A 49 -10.12 -0.85 -8.90
C PHE A 49 -9.19 -0.92 -7.67
N PRO A 50 -9.73 -0.84 -6.45
CA PRO A 50 -8.94 -1.05 -5.25
C PRO A 50 -8.54 -2.52 -5.14
N ASN A 51 -7.25 -2.79 -5.16
CA ASN A 51 -6.68 -4.13 -4.98
C ASN A 51 -6.42 -4.39 -3.50
N THR A 52 -7.25 -5.23 -2.89
CA THR A 52 -7.13 -5.55 -1.45
C THR A 52 -6.03 -6.60 -1.21
N VAL A 53 -5.44 -6.58 -0.01
CA VAL A 53 -4.39 -7.54 0.39
C VAL A 53 -4.93 -8.97 0.56
N TYR A 54 -6.12 -9.14 1.16
CA TYR A 54 -6.65 -10.46 1.53
C TYR A 54 -7.60 -11.06 0.48
N ASN A 55 -8.15 -10.23 -0.41
CA ASN A 55 -8.92 -10.67 -1.57
C ASN A 55 -8.43 -9.90 -2.81
N PRO A 56 -7.21 -10.18 -3.28
CA PRO A 56 -6.62 -9.46 -4.39
C PRO A 56 -7.37 -9.74 -5.68
N ILE A 57 -7.39 -8.74 -6.56
CA ILE A 57 -8.04 -8.82 -7.86
C ILE A 57 -7.36 -9.90 -8.70
N LYS A 58 -8.18 -10.73 -9.34
CA LYS A 58 -7.71 -11.74 -10.30
C LYS A 58 -8.01 -11.28 -11.74
N PRO A 59 -7.14 -11.58 -12.72
CA PRO A 59 -7.31 -11.12 -14.10
C PRO A 59 -8.63 -11.58 -14.76
N ASP A 60 -9.18 -12.72 -14.35
CA ASP A 60 -10.47 -13.27 -14.83
C ASP A 60 -11.70 -12.53 -14.28
N GLN A 61 -11.55 -11.77 -13.19
CA GLN A 61 -12.61 -10.91 -12.64
C GLN A 61 -12.73 -9.57 -13.39
N LEU A 62 -11.76 -9.24 -14.25
CA LEU A 62 -11.70 -7.98 -14.98
C LEU A 62 -12.22 -8.17 -16.41
N PRO A 63 -13.03 -7.24 -16.95
CA PRO A 63 -13.44 -7.26 -18.34
C PRO A 63 -12.31 -6.76 -19.26
N LEU A 64 -11.17 -7.46 -19.26
CA LEU A 64 -9.90 -7.02 -19.87
C LEU A 64 -10.02 -6.64 -21.36
N HIS A 65 -10.93 -7.29 -22.10
CA HIS A 65 -11.19 -6.98 -23.51
C HIS A 65 -11.67 -5.54 -23.75
N GLN A 66 -12.27 -4.91 -22.73
CA GLN A 66 -12.77 -3.54 -22.77
C GLN A 66 -11.69 -2.50 -22.47
N PHE A 67 -10.48 -2.93 -22.07
CA PHE A 67 -9.42 -2.02 -21.65
C PHE A 67 -8.38 -1.77 -22.74
N SER A 68 -7.99 -0.51 -22.90
CA SER A 68 -6.86 -0.09 -23.72
C SER A 68 -5.55 -0.16 -22.95
N HIS A 69 -5.61 0.10 -21.64
CA HIS A 69 -4.48 0.15 -20.72
C HIS A 69 -4.88 -0.46 -19.38
N VAL A 70 -3.94 -1.14 -18.73
CA VAL A 70 -4.03 -1.50 -17.31
C VAL A 70 -2.85 -0.83 -16.59
N TYR A 71 -3.16 0.01 -15.61
CA TYR A 71 -2.20 0.62 -14.70
C TYR A 71 -2.23 -0.16 -13.39
N LEU A 72 -1.07 -0.62 -12.93
CA LEU A 72 -0.84 -1.19 -11.62
C LEU A 72 -0.06 -0.16 -10.80
N LEU A 73 -0.71 0.39 -9.78
CA LEU A 73 -0.18 1.50 -8.98
C LEU A 73 0.07 1.02 -7.54
N ASP A 74 1.31 1.14 -7.09
CA ASP A 74 1.76 0.70 -5.76
C ASP A 74 1.68 -0.84 -5.54
N PHE A 75 1.69 -1.62 -6.63
CA PHE A 75 1.86 -3.08 -6.59
C PHE A 75 2.13 -3.67 -7.99
N VAL A 76 2.66 -4.90 -8.03
CA VAL A 76 2.84 -5.71 -9.26
C VAL A 76 1.90 -6.93 -9.34
N GLY A 77 1.34 -7.36 -8.20
CA GLY A 77 0.55 -8.59 -8.09
C GLY A 77 1.41 -9.86 -7.96
N PRO A 78 0.80 -11.04 -7.77
CA PRO A 78 1.53 -12.29 -7.60
C PRO A 78 2.23 -12.75 -8.89
N SER A 79 3.14 -13.72 -8.76
CA SER A 79 3.87 -14.29 -9.91
C SER A 79 2.91 -14.72 -11.02
N GLY A 80 3.20 -14.28 -12.26
CA GLY A 80 2.38 -14.55 -13.44
C GLY A 80 1.18 -13.62 -13.64
N PHE A 81 0.84 -12.75 -12.69
CA PHE A 81 -0.26 -11.79 -12.82
C PHE A 81 -0.07 -10.83 -14.00
N VAL A 82 1.09 -10.16 -14.06
CA VAL A 82 1.44 -9.23 -15.15
C VAL A 82 1.38 -9.92 -16.53
N ARG A 83 1.89 -11.15 -16.63
CA ARG A 83 1.86 -11.94 -17.88
C ARG A 83 0.43 -12.24 -18.34
N GLN A 84 -0.47 -12.56 -17.40
CA GLN A 84 -1.87 -12.81 -17.74
C GLN A 84 -2.55 -11.53 -18.24
N LEU A 85 -2.28 -10.39 -17.61
CA LEU A 85 -2.77 -9.09 -18.06
C LEU A 85 -2.24 -8.75 -19.45
N SER A 86 -0.92 -8.77 -19.64
CA SER A 86 -0.27 -8.36 -20.89
C SER A 86 -0.66 -9.25 -22.09
N SER A 87 -1.04 -10.51 -21.86
CA SER A 87 -1.58 -11.37 -22.93
C SER A 87 -2.98 -10.96 -23.42
N LYS A 88 -3.71 -10.14 -22.66
CA LYS A 88 -5.12 -9.80 -22.89
C LYS A 88 -5.38 -8.31 -23.09
N VAL A 89 -4.44 -7.44 -22.75
CA VAL A 89 -4.59 -5.99 -22.88
C VAL A 89 -3.50 -5.37 -23.76
N PRO A 90 -3.79 -4.30 -24.51
CA PRO A 90 -2.81 -3.68 -25.40
C PRO A 90 -1.60 -3.08 -24.68
N ARG A 91 -1.74 -2.62 -23.44
CA ARG A 91 -0.64 -2.04 -22.66
C ARG A 91 -0.82 -2.23 -21.15
N VAL A 92 0.26 -2.61 -20.48
CA VAL A 92 0.33 -2.67 -19.02
C VAL A 92 1.40 -1.67 -18.54
N VAL A 93 1.06 -0.86 -17.55
CA VAL A 93 1.96 0.10 -16.91
C VAL A 93 2.06 -0.22 -15.43
N ILE A 94 3.28 -0.38 -14.91
CA ILE A 94 3.54 -0.72 -13.51
C ILE A 94 4.31 0.43 -12.87
N LEU A 95 3.76 1.04 -11.82
CA LEU A 95 4.38 2.11 -11.06
C LEU A 95 4.44 1.65 -9.61
N ASP A 96 5.62 1.23 -9.14
CA ASP A 96 5.75 0.51 -7.87
C ASP A 96 7.11 0.80 -7.20
N HIS A 97 7.18 0.58 -5.90
CA HIS A 97 8.36 0.79 -5.06
C HIS A 97 8.65 -0.40 -4.12
N HIS A 98 7.89 -1.49 -4.24
CA HIS A 98 8.08 -2.69 -3.42
C HIS A 98 9.28 -3.53 -3.88
N LYS A 99 10.02 -4.09 -2.92
CA LYS A 99 11.15 -5.01 -3.19
C LYS A 99 10.72 -6.22 -4.01
N THR A 100 9.54 -6.78 -3.71
CA THR A 100 8.93 -7.89 -4.45
C THR A 100 8.74 -7.56 -5.93
N ALA A 101 8.49 -6.30 -6.27
CA ALA A 101 8.38 -5.86 -7.65
C ALA A 101 9.74 -5.90 -8.36
N MET A 102 10.82 -5.46 -7.70
CA MET A 102 12.17 -5.61 -8.22
C MET A 102 12.56 -7.08 -8.44
N GLU A 103 12.22 -7.96 -7.51
CA GLU A 103 12.55 -9.39 -7.62
C GLU A 103 11.73 -10.07 -8.73
N THR A 104 10.45 -9.73 -8.84
CA THR A 104 9.54 -10.31 -9.85
C THR A 104 9.82 -9.79 -11.25
N LEU A 105 10.20 -8.52 -11.39
CA LEU A 105 10.37 -7.84 -12.68
C LEU A 105 11.83 -7.62 -13.06
N GLY A 106 12.80 -7.83 -12.15
CA GLY A 106 14.23 -7.60 -12.40
C GLY A 106 14.88 -8.64 -13.30
N GLY A 107 14.23 -9.80 -13.51
CA GLY A 107 14.65 -10.79 -14.48
C GLY A 107 14.32 -10.36 -15.92
N THR A 108 15.33 -10.28 -16.78
CA THR A 108 15.24 -9.91 -18.21
C THR A 108 14.37 -10.85 -19.08
N SER A 109 13.73 -11.86 -18.50
CA SER A 109 13.05 -12.95 -19.22
C SER A 109 11.51 -12.84 -19.21
N PHE A 110 10.93 -11.80 -18.61
CA PHE A 110 9.48 -11.75 -18.33
C PHE A 110 8.68 -10.70 -19.13
N GLU A 111 9.31 -9.91 -20.00
CA GLU A 111 8.69 -8.69 -20.51
C GLU A 111 8.18 -8.86 -21.94
N GLY A 112 6.86 -8.96 -22.09
CA GLY A 112 6.23 -8.70 -23.39
C GLY A 112 6.43 -7.23 -23.77
N GLU A 113 6.55 -6.95 -25.07
CA GLU A 113 6.80 -5.61 -25.62
C GLU A 113 5.76 -4.54 -25.20
N ASN A 114 4.62 -4.98 -24.65
CA ASN A 114 3.52 -4.13 -24.20
C ASN A 114 3.50 -3.82 -22.69
N VAL A 115 4.56 -4.16 -21.95
CA VAL A 115 4.70 -3.85 -20.52
C VAL A 115 5.72 -2.73 -20.34
N SER A 116 5.34 -1.65 -19.65
CA SER A 116 6.25 -0.59 -19.21
C SER A 116 6.23 -0.48 -17.69
N LYS A 117 7.39 -0.29 -17.07
CA LYS A 117 7.51 -0.21 -15.60
C LYS A 117 8.37 0.95 -15.16
N VAL A 118 8.02 1.55 -14.02
CA VAL A 118 8.86 2.46 -13.24
C VAL A 118 8.92 1.88 -11.84
N ILE A 119 10.09 1.33 -11.47
CA ILE A 119 10.35 0.77 -10.16
C ILE A 119 11.40 1.64 -9.47
N ASP A 120 11.04 2.26 -8.36
CA ASP A 120 11.92 3.18 -7.64
C ASP A 120 11.75 3.05 -6.13
N MET A 121 12.74 2.42 -5.49
CA MET A 121 12.74 2.16 -4.04
C MET A 121 12.96 3.44 -3.20
N GLU A 122 13.34 4.56 -3.82
CA GLU A 122 13.59 5.83 -3.13
C GLU A 122 12.39 6.79 -3.17
N ARG A 123 11.30 6.38 -3.81
CA ARG A 123 10.04 7.12 -3.87
C ARG A 123 8.88 6.21 -3.48
N SER A 124 7.75 6.79 -3.09
CA SER A 124 6.54 6.00 -2.85
C SER A 124 5.75 5.80 -4.16
N GLY A 125 4.84 4.83 -4.19
CA GLY A 125 3.95 4.62 -5.33
C GLY A 125 3.15 5.87 -5.71
N ALA A 126 2.74 6.68 -4.72
CA ALA A 126 2.06 7.95 -4.95
C ALA A 126 2.91 8.94 -5.75
N THR A 127 4.16 9.18 -5.37
CA THR A 127 5.02 10.18 -6.03
C THR A 127 5.55 9.67 -7.37
N ILE A 128 5.78 8.36 -7.53
CA ILE A 128 6.08 7.75 -8.83
C ILE A 128 4.90 7.98 -9.78
N ALA A 129 3.67 7.69 -9.35
CA ALA A 129 2.47 7.92 -10.15
C ALA A 129 2.25 9.40 -10.47
N PHE A 130 2.46 10.28 -9.48
CA PHE A 130 2.40 11.73 -9.65
C PHE A 130 3.29 12.20 -10.80
N ASP A 131 4.60 11.89 -10.75
CA ASP A 131 5.56 12.33 -11.75
C ASP A 131 5.24 11.72 -13.12
N TYR A 132 4.89 10.43 -13.17
CA TYR A 132 4.54 9.73 -14.40
C TYR A 132 3.34 10.37 -15.11
N PHE A 133 2.23 10.59 -14.41
CA PHE A 133 1.01 11.11 -15.00
C PHE A 133 1.12 12.60 -15.35
N LYS A 134 1.83 13.39 -14.52
CA LYS A 134 2.14 14.79 -14.85
C LYS A 134 3.00 14.87 -16.12
N HIS A 135 4.05 14.06 -16.22
CA HIS A 135 4.90 14.01 -17.41
C HIS A 135 4.10 13.63 -18.66
N LYS A 136 3.21 12.63 -18.54
CA LYS A 136 2.34 12.21 -19.64
C LYS A 136 1.42 13.31 -20.16
N LEU A 137 0.97 14.24 -19.30
CA LEU A 137 0.24 15.43 -19.72
C LEU A 137 1.17 16.41 -20.46
N LEU A 138 2.35 16.68 -19.93
CA LEU A 138 3.31 17.61 -20.54
C LEU A 138 3.75 17.15 -21.95
N GLU A 139 4.07 15.86 -22.10
CA GLU A 139 4.47 15.28 -23.39
C GLU A 139 3.38 15.32 -24.46
N SER A 140 2.12 15.39 -24.06
CA SER A 140 1.02 15.50 -25.03
C SER A 140 1.06 16.82 -25.83
N GLY A 141 1.85 17.81 -25.38
CA GLY A 141 2.14 19.06 -26.10
C GLY A 141 0.92 19.98 -26.27
N LYS A 142 -0.18 19.71 -25.56
CA LYS A 142 -1.38 20.53 -25.61
C LYS A 142 -1.34 21.57 -24.50
N ASN A 143 -1.25 22.85 -24.88
CA ASN A 143 -1.39 23.99 -23.96
C ASN A 143 -2.73 24.01 -23.20
N SER A 144 -3.69 23.15 -23.56
CA SER A 144 -4.99 23.03 -22.89
C SER A 144 -4.95 22.37 -21.50
N TYR A 145 -3.77 21.95 -21.02
CA TYR A 145 -3.65 21.24 -19.74
C TYR A 145 -2.98 22.05 -18.63
N ASP A 146 -2.68 23.33 -18.86
CA ASP A 146 -2.00 24.21 -17.88
C ASP A 146 -2.73 24.26 -16.53
N GLU A 147 -4.06 24.31 -16.54
CA GLU A 147 -4.87 24.28 -15.30
C GLU A 147 -4.66 22.97 -14.52
N MET A 148 -4.67 21.82 -15.20
CA MET A 148 -4.45 20.54 -14.53
C MET A 148 -3.00 20.39 -14.06
N ILE A 149 -2.03 20.89 -14.82
CA ILE A 149 -0.63 20.92 -14.40
C ILE A 149 -0.49 21.78 -13.13
N GLY A 150 -1.17 22.93 -13.07
CA GLY A 150 -1.27 23.75 -11.87
C GLY A 150 -1.89 23.00 -10.68
N GLU A 151 -2.89 22.15 -10.93
CA GLU A 151 -3.50 21.33 -9.89
C GLU A 151 -2.56 20.23 -9.37
N PHE A 152 -1.80 19.56 -10.25
CA PHE A 152 -0.69 18.68 -9.83
C PHE A 152 0.28 19.45 -8.93
N ASP A 153 0.74 20.63 -9.35
CA ASP A 153 1.69 21.44 -8.58
C ASP A 153 1.13 21.89 -7.24
N ARG A 154 -0.17 22.24 -7.17
CA ARG A 154 -0.86 22.60 -5.94
C ARG A 154 -0.83 21.47 -4.91
N VAL A 155 -1.05 20.23 -5.33
CA VAL A 155 -1.13 19.07 -4.41
C VAL A 155 0.20 18.36 -4.19
N ARG A 156 1.27 18.74 -4.92
CA ARG A 156 2.61 18.15 -4.79
C ARG A 156 3.06 18.04 -3.34
N ARG A 157 2.85 19.10 -2.55
CA ARG A 157 3.30 19.10 -1.16
C ARG A 157 2.62 18.01 -0.33
N VAL A 158 1.34 17.73 -0.56
CA VAL A 158 0.62 16.65 0.14
C VAL A 158 1.22 15.29 -0.24
N PHE A 159 1.52 15.06 -1.52
CA PHE A 159 2.18 13.82 -1.98
C PHE A 159 3.56 13.61 -1.33
N GLU A 160 4.34 14.67 -1.12
CA GLU A 160 5.64 14.58 -0.41
C GLU A 160 5.49 14.14 1.05
N TYR A 161 4.41 14.56 1.73
CA TYR A 161 4.12 14.08 3.09
C TYR A 161 3.62 12.63 3.11
N ILE A 162 2.88 12.20 2.08
CA ILE A 162 2.51 10.78 1.91
C ILE A 162 3.76 9.92 1.74
N GLU A 163 4.67 10.31 0.85
CA GLU A 163 5.94 9.61 0.63
C GLU A 163 6.80 9.56 1.90
N ASP A 164 6.92 10.68 2.63
CA ASP A 164 7.77 10.75 3.83
C ASP A 164 7.28 9.83 4.95
N GLY A 165 5.96 9.62 5.05
CA GLY A 165 5.34 8.67 5.98
C GLY A 165 5.41 7.23 5.50
N ASP A 166 5.13 7.00 4.22
CA ASP A 166 5.15 5.67 3.59
C ASP A 166 6.55 5.03 3.64
N LEU A 167 7.58 5.80 3.28
CA LEU A 167 8.99 5.37 3.39
C LEU A 167 9.55 5.46 4.81
N TRP A 168 8.72 5.85 5.80
CA TRP A 168 9.07 5.96 7.22
C TRP A 168 10.28 6.88 7.48
N ARG A 169 10.44 7.92 6.66
CA ARG A 169 11.60 8.83 6.66
C ARG A 169 11.47 9.93 7.71
N TRP A 170 10.25 10.45 7.90
CA TRP A 170 9.94 11.51 8.87
C TRP A 170 10.85 12.75 8.76
N ARG A 171 11.29 13.10 7.54
CA ARG A 171 12.20 14.23 7.27
C ARG A 171 11.47 15.56 7.19
N LEU A 172 10.21 15.55 6.77
CA LEU A 172 9.43 16.78 6.66
C LEU A 172 8.98 17.25 8.04
N GLU A 173 8.96 18.56 8.23
CA GLU A 173 8.48 19.16 9.47
C GLU A 173 7.05 18.70 9.74
N ASN A 174 6.75 18.25 10.96
CA ASN A 174 5.41 17.78 11.33
C ASN A 174 4.89 16.58 10.51
N SER A 175 5.74 15.82 9.82
CA SER A 175 5.33 14.67 8.99
C SER A 175 4.53 13.61 9.78
N LYS A 176 4.97 13.31 11.02
CA LYS A 176 4.22 12.43 11.92
C LYS A 176 2.85 12.99 12.30
N ALA A 177 2.74 14.31 12.46
CA ALA A 177 1.45 14.95 12.74
C ALA A 177 0.55 14.88 11.50
N PHE A 178 1.06 15.16 10.30
CA PHE A 178 0.29 14.98 9.07
C PHE A 178 -0.21 13.53 8.92
N SER A 179 0.68 12.54 9.07
CA SER A 179 0.32 11.12 8.98
C SER A 179 -0.75 10.74 10.01
N SER A 180 -0.60 11.22 11.26
CA SER A 180 -1.59 11.04 12.32
C SER A 180 -2.93 11.68 11.96
N GLY A 181 -2.94 12.92 11.49
CA GLY A 181 -4.14 13.67 11.14
C GLY A 181 -4.87 13.06 9.94
N LEU A 182 -4.14 12.57 8.94
CA LEU A 182 -4.75 11.87 7.81
C LEU A 182 -5.49 10.60 8.26
N LYS A 183 -4.90 9.83 9.20
CA LYS A 183 -5.59 8.69 9.83
C LYS A 183 -6.85 9.14 10.59
N ASP A 184 -6.81 10.28 11.27
CA ASP A 184 -7.96 10.80 12.03
C ASP A 184 -9.16 11.16 11.15
N LEU A 185 -8.94 11.44 9.86
CA LEU A 185 -10.02 11.70 8.91
C LEU A 185 -10.85 10.45 8.60
N ASN A 186 -10.34 9.24 8.88
CA ASN A 186 -11.01 7.96 8.63
C ASN A 186 -11.62 7.87 7.21
N LEU A 187 -10.84 8.28 6.20
CA LEU A 187 -11.27 8.26 4.82
C LEU A 187 -11.36 6.82 4.29
N GLU A 188 -12.45 6.51 3.61
CA GLU A 188 -12.57 5.26 2.85
C GLU A 188 -11.83 5.40 1.51
N PHE A 189 -10.72 4.69 1.36
CA PHE A 189 -9.86 4.73 0.16
C PHE A 189 -10.31 3.81 -0.99
N ASN A 190 -11.39 3.07 -0.81
CA ASN A 190 -12.02 2.32 -1.88
C ASN A 190 -12.87 3.26 -2.74
N ALA A 191 -12.41 3.60 -3.95
CA ALA A 191 -13.10 4.51 -4.86
C ALA A 191 -14.47 3.98 -5.34
N GLN A 192 -14.73 2.68 -5.20
CA GLN A 192 -16.01 2.06 -5.52
C GLN A 192 -17.02 2.20 -4.37
N LEU A 193 -16.54 2.27 -3.12
CA LEU A 193 -17.37 2.51 -1.94
C LEU A 193 -17.50 4.00 -1.61
N ASN A 194 -16.49 4.80 -1.97
CA ASN A 194 -16.44 6.24 -1.78
C ASN A 194 -16.27 6.96 -3.13
N PRO A 195 -17.37 7.28 -3.83
CA PRO A 195 -17.34 8.02 -5.09
C PRO A 195 -16.73 9.43 -4.96
N SER A 196 -16.70 9.99 -3.74
CA SER A 196 -16.13 11.32 -3.46
C SER A 196 -14.65 11.30 -3.10
N LEU A 197 -14.00 10.13 -3.11
CA LEU A 197 -12.64 9.95 -2.62
C LEU A 197 -11.65 10.97 -3.21
N PHE A 198 -11.58 11.08 -4.53
CA PHE A 198 -10.59 11.95 -5.17
C PHE A 198 -10.86 13.43 -4.88
N ASP A 199 -12.12 13.86 -4.80
CA ASP A 199 -12.45 15.23 -4.43
C ASP A 199 -12.10 15.51 -2.96
N GLN A 200 -12.31 14.54 -2.05
CA GLN A 200 -11.88 14.62 -0.65
C GLN A 200 -10.36 14.77 -0.55
N LEU A 201 -9.59 13.93 -1.26
CA LEU A 201 -8.13 14.01 -1.26
C LEU A 201 -7.61 15.33 -1.85
N LEU A 202 -8.23 15.84 -2.92
CA LEU A 202 -7.88 17.14 -3.51
C LEU A 202 -8.21 18.32 -2.59
N SER A 203 -9.23 18.17 -1.74
CA SER A 203 -9.67 19.19 -0.79
C SER A 203 -8.82 19.27 0.48
N LEU A 204 -7.89 18.34 0.69
CA LEU A 204 -7.05 18.32 1.88
C LEU A 204 -6.26 19.63 2.01
N ASN A 205 -6.42 20.27 3.17
CA ASN A 205 -5.60 21.40 3.57
C ASN A 205 -4.47 20.90 4.47
N LEU A 206 -3.23 21.03 4.01
CA LEU A 206 -2.05 20.51 4.69
C LEU A 206 -1.96 20.96 6.17
N GLU A 207 -2.09 22.26 6.42
CA GLU A 207 -1.98 22.83 7.77
C GLU A 207 -3.10 22.35 8.69
N SER A 208 -4.32 22.23 8.18
CA SER A 208 -5.46 21.70 8.94
C SER A 208 -5.22 20.24 9.34
N VAL A 209 -4.72 19.40 8.41
CA VAL A 209 -4.42 17.99 8.69
C VAL A 209 -3.30 17.87 9.72
N ILE A 210 -2.25 18.70 9.61
CA ILE A 210 -1.16 18.75 10.59
C ILE A 210 -1.69 19.17 11.97
N SER A 211 -2.51 20.23 12.04
CA SER A 211 -3.07 20.72 13.30
C SER A 211 -3.89 19.64 14.00
N GLN A 212 -4.80 18.99 13.27
CA GLN A 212 -5.60 17.89 13.79
C GLN A 212 -4.74 16.74 14.30
N GLY A 213 -3.71 16.35 13.54
CA GLY A 213 -2.80 15.30 13.97
C GLY A 213 -1.98 15.66 15.20
N ARG A 214 -1.56 16.92 15.37
CA ARG A 214 -0.88 17.39 16.59
C ARG A 214 -1.74 17.21 17.84
N GLU A 215 -3.05 17.47 17.73
CA GLU A 215 -4.00 17.30 18.84
C GLU A 215 -4.12 15.82 19.23
N SER A 216 -4.24 14.92 18.26
CA SER A 216 -4.44 13.49 18.51
C SER A 216 -3.18 12.73 18.92
N LEU A 217 -1.98 13.24 18.59
CA LEU A 217 -0.71 12.56 18.85
C LEU A 217 -0.50 12.18 20.31
N SER A 218 -0.84 13.09 21.25
CA SER A 218 -0.65 12.83 22.69
C SER A 218 -1.53 11.68 23.19
N VAL A 219 -2.78 11.63 22.72
CA VAL A 219 -3.74 10.56 23.06
C VAL A 219 -3.29 9.24 22.46
N LYS A 220 -2.85 9.23 21.20
CA LYS A 220 -2.33 8.04 20.53
C LYS A 220 -1.05 7.51 21.18
N GLN A 221 -0.15 8.40 21.59
CA GLN A 221 1.06 8.00 22.30
C GLN A 221 0.73 7.34 23.64
N LYS A 222 -0.25 7.87 24.40
CA LYS A 222 -0.71 7.21 25.63
C LYS A 222 -1.25 5.80 25.37
N LEU A 223 -2.05 5.61 24.32
CA LEU A 223 -2.54 4.28 23.94
C LEU A 223 -1.38 3.33 23.57
N ILE A 224 -0.35 3.84 22.90
CA ILE A 224 0.86 3.07 22.59
C ILE A 224 1.57 2.67 23.89
N ASP A 225 1.80 3.61 24.81
CA ASP A 225 2.49 3.36 26.08
C ASP A 225 1.74 2.32 26.92
N ASP A 226 0.43 2.51 27.09
CA ASP A 226 -0.45 1.57 27.82
C ASP A 226 -0.42 0.17 27.20
N THR A 227 -0.32 0.07 25.87
CA THR A 227 -0.21 -1.20 25.15
C THR A 227 1.18 -1.81 25.30
N LEU A 228 2.25 -1.01 25.20
CA LEU A 228 3.62 -1.46 25.39
C LEU A 228 3.85 -2.07 26.77
N ASP A 229 3.18 -1.58 27.80
CA ASP A 229 3.27 -2.13 29.15
C ASP A 229 2.70 -3.55 29.27
N GLN A 230 1.85 -3.96 28.33
CA GLN A 230 1.33 -5.32 28.22
C GLN A 230 2.22 -6.26 27.38
N SER A 231 3.38 -5.78 26.92
CA SER A 231 4.30 -6.59 26.12
C SER A 231 4.86 -7.79 26.89
N TYR A 232 5.11 -8.89 26.19
CA TYR A 232 5.68 -10.13 26.73
C TYR A 232 6.81 -10.66 25.85
N GLU A 233 7.71 -11.46 26.42
CA GLU A 233 8.81 -12.08 25.67
C GLU A 233 8.33 -13.32 24.89
N ILE A 234 8.81 -13.44 23.65
CA ILE A 234 8.63 -14.63 22.81
C ILE A 234 9.98 -15.18 22.32
N ALA A 235 10.06 -16.50 22.16
CA ALA A 235 11.07 -17.20 21.40
C ALA A 235 10.61 -17.28 19.92
N LEU A 236 10.96 -16.27 19.14
CA LEU A 236 10.50 -16.08 17.76
C LEU A 236 10.91 -17.27 16.88
N GLY A 237 9.95 -17.83 16.13
CA GLY A 237 10.19 -19.04 15.34
C GLY A 237 10.57 -20.25 16.19
N GLY A 238 9.98 -20.39 17.38
CA GLY A 238 10.36 -21.42 18.35
C GLY A 238 11.78 -21.24 18.92
N GLY A 239 12.35 -20.04 18.80
CA GLY A 239 13.70 -19.69 19.23
C GLY A 239 14.75 -19.68 18.11
N ALA A 240 14.43 -20.19 16.92
CA ALA A 240 15.35 -20.18 15.78
C ALA A 240 15.75 -18.75 15.37
N SER A 241 14.85 -17.79 15.53
CA SER A 241 15.07 -16.38 15.22
C SER A 241 15.44 -15.53 16.44
N GLY A 242 15.78 -16.16 17.56
CA GLY A 242 16.12 -15.50 18.82
C GLY A 242 14.90 -15.11 19.65
N ARG A 243 15.10 -14.18 20.58
CA ARG A 243 14.05 -13.68 21.50
C ARG A 243 13.77 -12.21 21.25
N CYS A 244 12.50 -11.83 21.34
CA CYS A 244 12.06 -10.45 21.20
C CYS A 244 10.77 -10.21 21.99
N LEU A 245 10.35 -8.94 22.10
CA LEU A 245 9.04 -8.63 22.65
C LEU A 245 7.92 -8.82 21.62
N ALA A 246 6.77 -9.23 22.11
CA ALA A 246 5.50 -9.27 21.40
C ALA A 246 4.42 -8.53 22.20
N VAL A 247 3.37 -8.09 21.51
CA VAL A 247 2.18 -7.50 22.14
C VAL A 247 0.94 -7.77 21.30
N ASN A 248 -0.20 -7.97 21.96
CA ASN A 248 -1.48 -8.08 21.29
C ASN A 248 -2.00 -6.69 20.93
N ALA A 249 -2.49 -6.50 19.71
CA ALA A 249 -2.83 -5.19 19.15
C ALA A 249 -4.16 -5.21 18.38
N ASP A 250 -5.11 -6.04 18.81
CA ASP A 250 -6.47 -6.06 18.27
C ASP A 250 -7.19 -4.73 18.52
N SER A 251 -7.01 -4.12 19.69
CA SER A 251 -7.68 -2.88 20.12
C SER A 251 -7.08 -1.58 19.58
N VAL A 252 -5.93 -1.64 18.90
CA VAL A 252 -5.16 -0.46 18.45
C VAL A 252 -4.72 -0.60 16.98
N SER A 253 -5.66 -1.01 16.11
CA SER A 253 -5.39 -1.32 14.69
C SER A 253 -4.60 -0.24 13.95
N GLU A 254 -4.97 1.02 14.14
CA GLU A 254 -4.41 2.18 13.42
C GLU A 254 -3.01 2.59 13.88
N LEU A 255 -2.55 2.05 15.02
CA LEU A 255 -1.29 2.40 15.67
C LEU A 255 -0.26 1.28 15.58
N ARG A 256 -0.56 0.17 14.88
CA ARG A 256 0.28 -1.03 14.86
C ARG A 256 1.71 -0.77 14.35
N SER A 257 1.89 0.10 13.37
CA SER A 257 3.23 0.42 12.85
C SER A 257 4.06 1.20 13.87
N GLU A 258 3.49 2.24 14.46
CA GLU A 258 4.12 3.07 15.49
C GLU A 258 4.40 2.26 16.77
N LEU A 259 3.41 1.46 17.21
CA LEU A 259 3.53 0.52 18.33
C LEU A 259 4.66 -0.48 18.08
N GLY A 260 4.73 -1.09 16.90
CA GLY A 260 5.77 -2.05 16.54
C GLY A 260 7.17 -1.44 16.55
N GLN A 261 7.32 -0.22 16.03
CA GLN A 261 8.60 0.50 16.06
C GLN A 261 9.09 0.77 17.49
N GLN A 262 8.18 1.20 18.37
CA GLN A 262 8.50 1.45 19.78
C GLN A 262 8.74 0.14 20.54
N LEU A 263 8.00 -0.92 20.24
CA LEU A 263 8.19 -2.26 20.81
C LEU A 263 9.55 -2.85 20.42
N ALA A 264 9.97 -2.70 19.17
CA ALA A 264 11.31 -3.13 18.71
C ALA A 264 12.42 -2.40 19.46
N THR A 265 12.25 -1.09 19.70
CA THR A 265 13.18 -0.29 20.51
C THR A 265 13.20 -0.76 21.97
N LYS A 266 12.04 -1.01 22.57
CA LYS A 266 11.91 -1.57 23.93
C LYS A 266 12.60 -2.93 24.03
N SER A 267 12.40 -3.82 23.06
CA SER A 267 13.02 -5.15 22.99
C SER A 267 14.55 -5.04 22.97
N ARG A 268 15.09 -4.19 22.09
CA ARG A 268 16.54 -3.93 22.02
C ARG A 268 17.09 -3.42 23.36
N ASN A 269 16.38 -2.49 23.99
CA ASN A 269 16.82 -1.90 25.26
C ASN A 269 16.84 -2.92 26.41
N LEU A 270 16.01 -3.98 26.32
CA LEU A 270 16.04 -5.14 27.22
C LEU A 270 17.10 -6.19 26.84
N LYS A 271 17.99 -5.89 25.88
CA LYS A 271 19.03 -6.79 25.36
C LYS A 271 18.49 -8.05 24.67
N LEU A 272 17.25 -7.98 24.20
CA LEU A 272 16.68 -8.92 23.25
C LEU A 272 17.01 -8.45 21.82
N ARG A 273 16.56 -9.20 20.80
CA ARG A 273 16.66 -8.71 19.42
C ARG A 273 15.92 -7.39 19.26
N GLY A 274 16.42 -6.56 18.34
CA GLY A 274 15.81 -5.30 17.94
C GLY A 274 14.55 -5.48 17.10
N ILE A 275 13.68 -6.40 17.48
CA ILE A 275 12.42 -6.74 16.82
C ILE A 275 11.26 -6.56 17.80
N GLY A 276 10.14 -6.05 17.30
CA GLY A 276 8.85 -6.06 17.97
C GLY A 276 7.86 -6.86 17.15
N ALA A 277 7.17 -7.81 17.77
CA ALA A 277 6.12 -8.61 17.14
C ALA A 277 4.73 -8.11 17.53
N ILE A 278 4.00 -7.53 16.57
CA ILE A 278 2.62 -7.09 16.76
C ILE A 278 1.68 -8.23 16.38
N VAL A 279 0.86 -8.66 17.33
CA VAL A 279 0.01 -9.85 17.23
C VAL A 279 -1.45 -9.42 17.18
N TYR A 280 -2.19 -9.84 16.17
CA TYR A 280 -3.61 -9.47 16.03
C TYR A 280 -4.37 -10.44 15.11
N ARG A 281 -5.69 -10.42 15.23
CA ARG A 281 -6.61 -11.14 14.33
C ARG A 281 -6.91 -10.33 13.09
N VAL A 282 -7.21 -11.02 11.99
CA VAL A 282 -7.62 -10.42 10.71
C VAL A 282 -9.06 -10.84 10.44
N PRO A 283 -10.05 -10.01 10.78
CA PRO A 283 -11.47 -10.35 10.62
C PRO A 283 -11.84 -10.81 9.21
N GLU A 284 -11.20 -10.26 8.18
CA GLU A 284 -11.42 -10.56 6.77
C GLU A 284 -11.08 -12.01 6.39
N LEU A 285 -10.34 -12.74 7.23
CA LEU A 285 -10.05 -14.16 7.02
C LEU A 285 -11.15 -15.09 7.55
N GLU A 286 -12.11 -14.57 8.33
CA GLU A 286 -13.18 -15.35 8.97
C GLU A 286 -12.64 -16.59 9.72
N ASN A 287 -11.43 -16.47 10.28
CA ASN A 287 -10.72 -17.56 10.95
C ASN A 287 -10.08 -17.08 12.26
N ASP A 288 -10.80 -17.30 13.36
CA ASP A 288 -10.37 -16.95 14.72
C ASP A 288 -9.25 -17.84 15.27
N GLU A 289 -8.75 -18.81 14.52
CA GLU A 289 -7.58 -19.60 14.92
C GLU A 289 -6.28 -19.00 14.38
N MET A 290 -6.36 -18.10 13.41
CA MET A 290 -5.20 -17.49 12.76
C MET A 290 -4.86 -16.13 13.36
N LEU A 291 -3.57 -15.92 13.60
CA LEU A 291 -3.00 -14.65 14.03
C LEU A 291 -2.10 -14.10 12.93
N LYS A 292 -2.17 -12.79 12.72
CA LYS A 292 -1.15 -12.05 11.97
C LYS A 292 -0.06 -11.59 12.92
N ILE A 293 1.17 -11.93 12.58
CA ILE A 293 2.37 -11.48 13.27
C ILE A 293 3.05 -10.46 12.37
N SER A 294 2.95 -9.19 12.74
CA SER A 294 3.58 -8.07 12.04
C SER A 294 4.86 -7.67 12.77
N LEU A 295 6.00 -7.96 12.15
CA LEU A 295 7.31 -7.65 12.68
C LEU A 295 7.71 -6.22 12.32
N ARG A 296 8.30 -5.52 13.29
CA ARG A 296 9.05 -4.28 13.07
C ARG A 296 10.45 -4.45 13.63
N SER A 297 11.45 -3.85 13.00
CA SER A 297 12.81 -3.87 13.51
C SER A 297 13.46 -2.49 13.61
N VAL A 298 14.50 -2.42 14.42
CA VAL A 298 15.41 -1.26 14.55
C VAL A 298 16.81 -1.62 14.05
N ASP A 299 17.62 -0.59 13.85
CA ASP A 299 19.03 -0.69 13.46
C ASP A 299 19.21 -1.45 12.14
N ILE A 300 20.06 -2.48 12.13
CA ILE A 300 20.42 -3.22 10.91
C ILE A 300 19.58 -4.50 10.70
N GLU A 301 18.67 -4.82 11.62
CA GLU A 301 17.97 -6.11 11.59
C GLU A 301 16.99 -6.22 10.42
N ASP A 302 17.08 -7.32 9.68
CA ASP A 302 16.16 -7.69 8.61
C ASP A 302 15.13 -8.70 9.14
N THR A 303 13.85 -8.40 8.93
CA THR A 303 12.72 -9.24 9.32
C THR A 303 12.19 -10.12 8.19
N THR A 304 12.52 -9.85 6.92
CA THR A 304 11.94 -10.61 5.81
C THR A 304 12.31 -12.08 5.83
N PRO A 305 13.57 -12.50 6.13
CA PRO A 305 13.91 -13.93 6.17
C PRO A 305 13.07 -14.70 7.19
N ILE A 306 12.72 -14.06 8.32
CA ILE A 306 11.87 -14.66 9.34
C ILE A 306 10.46 -14.84 8.81
N SER A 307 9.88 -13.80 8.20
CA SER A 307 8.51 -13.88 7.68
C SER A 307 8.38 -14.88 6.52
N GLU A 308 9.40 -15.00 5.68
CA GLU A 308 9.43 -15.88 4.50
C GLU A 308 9.40 -17.37 4.92
N GLU A 309 10.00 -17.74 6.06
CA GLU A 309 9.90 -19.10 6.63
C GLU A 309 8.45 -19.53 6.92
N PHE A 310 7.57 -18.56 7.18
CA PHE A 310 6.13 -18.77 7.44
C PHE A 310 5.26 -18.41 6.22
N GLY A 311 5.84 -18.31 5.02
CA GLY A 311 5.13 -17.94 3.80
C GLY A 311 4.66 -16.48 3.75
N GLY A 312 5.20 -15.64 4.63
CA GLY A 312 4.97 -14.20 4.67
C GLY A 312 5.98 -13.41 3.84
N GLY A 313 6.07 -12.11 4.12
CA GLY A 313 6.99 -11.21 3.45
C GLY A 313 6.80 -9.74 3.87
N GLY A 314 7.54 -8.85 3.20
CA GLY A 314 7.42 -7.41 3.36
C GLY A 314 8.74 -6.68 3.09
N HIS A 315 8.96 -5.57 3.77
CA HIS A 315 10.21 -4.82 3.73
C HIS A 315 11.15 -5.26 4.83
N ARG A 316 12.44 -4.96 4.65
CA ARG A 316 13.51 -5.25 5.61
C ARG A 316 13.10 -4.98 7.06
N ASN A 317 12.58 -3.78 7.33
CA ASN A 317 12.24 -3.36 8.69
C ASN A 317 10.77 -3.58 9.07
N ALA A 318 9.96 -4.10 8.15
CA ALA A 318 8.53 -4.27 8.31
C ALA A 318 8.01 -5.41 7.44
N SER A 319 7.88 -6.59 8.04
CA SER A 319 7.33 -7.78 7.38
C SER A 319 6.24 -8.43 8.22
N SER A 320 5.49 -9.36 7.64
CA SER A 320 4.47 -10.07 8.39
C SER A 320 4.22 -11.47 7.84
N PHE A 321 3.68 -12.33 8.69
CA PHE A 321 3.22 -13.66 8.34
C PHE A 321 1.99 -14.04 9.16
N MET A 322 1.34 -15.15 8.77
CA MET A 322 0.19 -15.70 9.46
C MET A 322 0.58 -17.00 10.16
N ILE A 323 0.06 -17.24 11.36
CA ILE A 323 0.35 -18.47 12.12
C ILE A 323 -0.87 -18.87 12.96
N CYS A 324 -1.00 -20.15 13.26
CA CYS A 324 -2.04 -20.64 14.17
C CYS A 324 -1.78 -20.12 15.60
N SER A 325 -2.84 -19.70 16.29
CA SER A 325 -2.80 -19.21 17.67
C SER A 325 -2.18 -20.22 18.63
N ALA A 326 -2.52 -21.51 18.50
CA ALA A 326 -1.95 -22.58 19.31
C ALA A 326 -0.43 -22.72 19.09
N GLU A 327 0.04 -22.51 17.86
CA GLU A 327 1.46 -22.53 17.56
C GLU A 327 2.20 -21.32 18.13
N PHE A 328 1.65 -20.11 17.92
CA PHE A 328 2.21 -18.88 18.48
C PHE A 328 2.28 -18.94 20.02
N ASP A 329 1.30 -19.56 20.67
CA ASP A 329 1.29 -19.72 22.12
C ASP A 329 2.49 -20.52 22.65
N ARG A 330 3.07 -21.41 21.85
CA ARG A 330 4.30 -22.15 22.19
C ARG A 330 5.54 -21.26 22.18
N TRP A 331 5.49 -20.09 21.55
CA TRP A 331 6.62 -19.15 21.53
C TRP A 331 6.69 -18.30 22.79
N LYS A 332 5.60 -18.16 23.56
CA LYS A 332 5.56 -17.32 24.76
C LYS A 332 6.50 -17.86 25.85
N VAL A 333 7.45 -17.03 26.29
CA VAL A 333 8.37 -17.37 27.36
C VAL A 333 7.65 -17.24 28.71
N GLY A 334 7.82 -18.22 29.60
CA GLY A 334 7.24 -18.18 30.95
C GLY A 334 5.84 -18.78 31.10
N LYS A 335 5.25 -19.36 30.05
CA LYS A 335 4.14 -20.32 30.22
C LYS A 335 4.71 -21.60 30.81
N SER A 336 4.67 -21.74 32.14
CA SER A 336 4.67 -23.06 32.76
C SER A 336 3.51 -23.84 32.16
N ALA A 337 3.81 -24.96 31.50
CA ALA A 337 2.81 -25.88 30.99
C ALA A 337 1.95 -26.36 32.17
N SER A 338 0.80 -25.73 32.38
CA SER A 338 -0.26 -26.31 33.19
C SER A 338 -0.88 -27.43 32.37
N PHE A 339 -0.37 -28.65 32.59
CA PHE A 339 -1.03 -29.90 32.20
C PHE A 339 -2.30 -30.11 33.02
#